data_AF-A0A2U1FKK2-F1
#
_entry.id   AF-A0A2U1FKK2-F1
#
_cell.length_a   1.000
_cell.length_b   1.000
_cell.length_c   1.000
_cell.angle_alpha   90.00
_cell.angle_beta   90.00
_cell.angle_gamma   90.00
#
_symmetry.space_group_name_H-M   'P 1'
#
loop_
_entity.id
_entity.type
_entity.pdbx_description
1 polymer ?
#
loop_
_entity_poly.entity_id
_entity_poly.type
_entity_poly.pdbx_seq_one_letter_code
_entity_poly.pdbx_strand_id
1 'polypeptide(L)'
;MTDTTAFNDIRPYLNEEIPAVVERLLSSDEFRHTFGKIMRDYKPEALEQMMRQSTTIEEFKSSFGYSAVQAVAKASTFSLSLSGRSRIPENKAYTFISNHRDIVLDSAFLNVLLADIQYKMPQVAIGDNLLSRPWVEDFVRLNGSFIVRRGVNMRELIAQSQKLSAYIRHTITTTGDSIWIAQREGRAKDADDRTQSSVLKMLAMSGGNWGAQSLAELQIVPLSLSYEYDPCDYLKAREMLRKKRNPGYKKAPGEDMLNMQTGIFGYKGRVHFTIGTPLADLIGSVSPDLPQVQQFAEVARLIDLEIHRRYRLYPGNYVAWDMLDGVDHAGTHYSPEERETFLNYLSGQVEKIEMEDKDVDTLTRLILTMYANPAKAYYAAQAV
;
A
#
# COMPACT_ATOMS: atom_id res chain seq x y z
N MET A 1 -31.68 -9.37 -3.90
CA MET A 1 -31.00 -8.41 -3.00
C MET A 1 -30.13 -9.23 -2.08
N THR A 2 -28.82 -9.24 -2.32
CA THR A 2 -27.86 -9.85 -1.40
C THR A 2 -27.91 -9.05 -0.10
N ASP A 3 -28.07 -9.73 1.02
CA ASP A 3 -28.16 -9.13 2.34
C ASP A 3 -26.81 -8.48 2.72
N THR A 4 -26.67 -7.17 2.47
CA THR A 4 -25.45 -6.40 2.79
C THR A 4 -25.21 -6.29 4.29
N THR A 5 -26.19 -6.66 5.14
CA THR A 5 -26.03 -6.64 6.59
C THR A 5 -24.95 -7.60 7.07
N ALA A 6 -24.69 -8.67 6.30
CA ALA A 6 -23.63 -9.64 6.56
C ALA A 6 -22.23 -8.99 6.65
N PHE A 7 -22.01 -7.83 6.06
CA PHE A 7 -20.70 -7.16 5.98
C PHE A 7 -20.60 -5.84 6.77
N ASN A 8 -21.64 -5.43 7.51
CA ASN A 8 -21.75 -4.09 8.14
C ASN A 8 -20.55 -3.68 9.03
N ASP A 9 -19.93 -4.64 9.70
CA ASP A 9 -18.78 -4.49 10.60
C ASP A 9 -17.43 -4.36 9.88
N ILE A 10 -17.37 -4.61 8.57
CA ILE A 10 -16.15 -4.51 7.77
C ILE A 10 -16.27 -3.60 6.55
N ARG A 11 -17.44 -3.39 5.97
CA ARG A 11 -17.60 -2.61 4.73
C ARG A 11 -17.33 -1.10 4.93
N PRO A 12 -17.06 -0.35 3.85
CA PRO A 12 -17.15 1.11 3.84
C PRO A 12 -18.55 1.57 4.25
N TYR A 13 -18.71 2.85 4.59
CA TYR A 13 -20.04 3.43 4.79
C TYR A 13 -20.88 3.36 3.51
N LEU A 14 -22.20 3.46 3.64
CA LEU A 14 -23.14 3.68 2.53
C LEU A 14 -23.42 5.17 2.38
N ASN A 15 -24.01 5.55 1.25
CA ASN A 15 -24.36 6.95 0.96
C ASN A 15 -25.29 7.55 2.03
N GLU A 16 -26.22 6.76 2.56
CA GLU A 16 -27.17 7.21 3.59
C GLU A 16 -26.50 7.49 4.95
N GLU A 17 -25.30 6.94 5.18
CA GLU A 17 -24.55 7.10 6.43
C GLU A 17 -23.67 8.37 6.41
N ILE A 18 -23.43 8.96 5.24
CA ILE A 18 -22.47 10.06 5.04
C ILE A 18 -22.78 11.29 5.89
N PRO A 19 -24.01 11.85 5.91
CA PRO A 19 -24.27 13.08 6.64
C PRO A 19 -23.91 12.95 8.13
N ALA A 20 -24.27 11.83 8.74
CA ALA A 20 -23.96 11.58 10.16
C ALA A 20 -22.46 11.38 10.40
N VAL A 21 -21.73 10.74 9.49
CA VAL A 21 -20.28 10.53 9.60
C VAL A 21 -19.53 11.86 9.44
N VAL A 22 -19.95 12.70 8.47
CA VAL A 22 -19.37 14.03 8.25
C VAL A 22 -19.48 14.89 9.49
N GLU A 23 -20.64 14.93 10.16
CA GLU A 23 -20.77 15.70 11.41
C GLU A 23 -19.82 15.21 12.50
N ARG A 24 -19.66 13.89 12.67
CA ARG A 24 -18.71 13.34 13.64
C ARG A 24 -17.28 13.73 13.32
N LEU A 25 -16.87 13.65 12.06
CA LEU A 25 -15.55 14.09 11.62
C LEU A 25 -15.32 15.58 11.89
N LEU A 26 -16.30 16.42 11.55
CA LEU A 26 -16.22 17.86 11.77
C LEU A 26 -16.26 18.27 13.25
N SER A 27 -16.78 17.41 14.13
CA SER A 27 -16.71 17.60 15.58
C SER A 27 -15.37 17.22 16.22
N SER A 28 -14.48 16.56 15.47
CA SER A 28 -13.17 16.10 15.96
C SER A 28 -12.09 17.17 15.75
N ASP A 29 -11.60 17.76 16.85
CA ASP A 29 -10.50 18.73 16.81
C ASP A 29 -9.24 18.15 16.17
N GLU A 30 -8.95 16.87 16.40
CA GLU A 30 -7.80 16.19 15.81
C GLU A 30 -7.92 16.04 14.29
N PHE A 31 -9.13 15.75 13.80
CA PHE A 31 -9.41 15.67 12.37
C PHE A 31 -9.22 17.04 11.72
N ARG A 32 -9.84 18.08 12.29
CA ARG A 32 -9.74 19.47 11.80
C ARG A 32 -8.29 19.96 11.80
N HIS A 33 -7.54 19.70 12.87
CA HIS A 33 -6.13 20.05 12.95
C HIS A 33 -5.29 19.34 11.87
N THR A 34 -5.50 18.03 11.70
CA THR A 34 -4.76 17.21 10.73
C THR A 34 -5.02 17.67 9.30
N PHE A 35 -6.28 17.79 8.90
CA PHE A 35 -6.63 18.20 7.54
C PHE A 35 -6.42 19.68 7.29
N GLY A 36 -6.50 20.55 8.30
CA GLY A 36 -6.07 21.94 8.20
C GLY A 36 -4.57 22.09 7.91
N LYS A 37 -3.73 21.18 8.42
CA LYS A 37 -2.31 21.13 8.08
C LYS A 37 -2.06 20.59 6.67
N ILE A 38 -2.76 19.53 6.28
CA ILE A 38 -2.63 18.91 4.95
C ILE A 38 -3.11 19.86 3.86
N MET A 39 -4.30 20.44 4.04
CA MET A 39 -4.98 21.30 3.09
C MET A 39 -4.85 22.78 3.48
N ARG A 40 -3.64 23.21 3.87
CA ARG A 40 -3.36 24.56 4.41
C ARG A 40 -3.74 25.72 3.47
N ASP A 41 -3.87 25.43 2.18
CA ASP A 41 -4.25 26.42 1.16
C ASP A 41 -5.78 26.65 1.12
N TYR A 42 -6.57 25.84 1.84
CA TYR A 42 -8.02 25.95 1.95
C TYR A 42 -8.42 26.62 3.26
N LYS A 43 -9.48 27.43 3.22
CA LYS A 43 -10.13 27.94 4.44
C LYS A 43 -10.88 26.82 5.16
N PRO A 44 -10.88 26.75 6.49
CA PRO A 44 -11.61 25.72 7.24
C PRO A 44 -13.06 25.57 6.82
N GLU A 45 -13.77 26.69 6.62
CA GLU A 45 -15.19 26.69 6.23
C GLU A 45 -15.40 26.07 4.84
N ALA A 46 -14.43 26.23 3.93
CA ALA A 46 -14.49 25.64 2.60
C ALA A 46 -14.30 24.11 2.66
N LEU A 47 -13.44 23.61 3.56
CA LEU A 47 -13.28 22.18 3.80
C LEU A 47 -14.56 21.58 4.39
N GLU A 48 -15.15 22.24 5.38
CA GLU A 48 -16.41 21.81 5.99
C GLU A 48 -17.55 21.77 4.97
N GLN A 49 -17.66 22.81 4.14
CA GLN A 49 -18.65 22.87 3.07
C GLN A 49 -18.45 21.74 2.04
N MET A 50 -17.22 21.49 1.61
CA MET A 50 -16.88 20.40 0.67
C MET A 50 -17.34 19.04 1.20
N MET A 51 -17.11 18.76 2.49
CA MET A 51 -17.56 17.52 3.13
C MET A 51 -19.09 17.43 3.19
N ARG A 52 -19.77 18.50 3.62
CA ARG A 52 -21.24 18.54 3.78
C ARG A 52 -22.01 18.46 2.45
N GLN A 53 -21.39 18.91 1.36
CA GLN A 53 -21.98 18.85 0.02
C GLN A 53 -21.87 17.46 -0.62
N SER A 54 -21.01 16.59 -0.10
CA SER A 54 -20.87 15.23 -0.61
C SER A 54 -22.03 14.36 -0.13
N THR A 55 -22.87 13.92 -1.06
CA THR A 55 -24.04 13.06 -0.79
C THR A 55 -23.78 11.59 -1.10
N THR A 56 -22.70 11.29 -1.82
CA THR A 56 -22.23 9.94 -2.10
C THR A 56 -20.77 9.74 -1.71
N ILE A 57 -20.37 8.48 -1.51
CA ILE A 57 -18.97 8.13 -1.22
C ILE A 57 -18.05 8.58 -2.35
N GLU A 58 -18.52 8.43 -3.60
CA GLU A 58 -17.76 8.82 -4.77
C GLU A 58 -17.58 10.35 -4.86
N GLU A 59 -18.61 11.13 -4.51
CA GLU A 59 -18.50 12.59 -4.38
C GLU A 59 -17.52 12.98 -3.27
N PHE A 60 -17.56 12.33 -2.11
CA PHE A 60 -16.63 12.59 -1.02
C PHE A 60 -15.18 12.29 -1.42
N LYS A 61 -14.96 11.14 -2.06
CA LYS A 61 -13.63 10.73 -2.55
C LYS A 61 -13.12 11.66 -3.65
N SER A 62 -13.97 12.05 -4.61
CA SER A 62 -13.57 12.90 -5.75
C SER A 62 -13.43 14.38 -5.39
N SER A 63 -14.03 14.84 -4.29
CA SER A 63 -13.87 16.19 -3.78
C SER A 63 -12.80 16.24 -2.67
N PHE A 64 -13.18 15.94 -1.43
CA PHE A 64 -12.33 16.06 -0.24
C PHE A 64 -11.14 15.11 -0.28
N GLY A 65 -11.39 13.82 -0.56
CA GLY A 65 -10.34 12.81 -0.60
C GLY A 65 -9.26 13.14 -1.64
N TYR A 66 -9.66 13.40 -2.88
CA TYR A 66 -8.80 13.74 -3.99
C TYR A 66 -7.99 15.01 -3.70
N SER A 67 -8.65 16.08 -3.23
CA SER A 67 -8.00 17.36 -2.92
C SER A 67 -6.96 17.21 -1.79
N ALA A 68 -7.27 16.42 -0.75
CA ALA A 68 -6.33 16.15 0.34
C ALA A 68 -5.08 15.40 -0.17
N VAL A 69 -5.26 14.38 -0.99
CA VAL A 69 -4.13 13.61 -1.54
C VAL A 69 -3.30 14.45 -2.51
N GLN A 70 -3.93 15.27 -3.36
CA GLN A 70 -3.20 16.19 -4.23
C GLN A 70 -2.36 17.20 -3.45
N ALA A 71 -2.89 17.74 -2.34
CA ALA A 71 -2.14 18.63 -1.48
C ALA A 71 -0.89 17.95 -0.91
N VAL A 72 -1.01 16.68 -0.47
CA VAL A 72 0.15 15.88 -0.02
C VAL A 72 1.13 15.61 -1.15
N ALA A 73 0.65 15.21 -2.34
CA ALA A 73 1.49 14.92 -3.49
C ALA A 73 2.31 16.15 -3.89
N LYS A 74 1.67 17.32 -4.02
CA LYS A 74 2.31 18.60 -4.34
C LYS A 74 3.37 19.00 -3.32
N ALA A 75 3.15 18.71 -2.04
CA ALA A 75 4.08 19.09 -0.97
C ALA A 75 5.23 18.09 -0.76
N SER A 76 5.06 16.83 -1.15
CA SER A 76 5.98 15.74 -0.74
C SER A 76 6.59 14.93 -1.88
N THR A 77 6.15 15.13 -3.12
CA THR A 77 6.67 14.41 -4.29
C THR A 77 7.23 15.38 -5.32
N PHE A 78 8.25 14.96 -6.06
CA PHE A 78 8.70 15.62 -7.28
C PHE A 78 7.78 15.28 -8.45
N SER A 79 7.36 14.02 -8.55
CA SER A 79 6.36 13.58 -9.52
C SER A 79 5.58 12.38 -9.00
N LEU A 80 4.33 12.28 -9.43
CA LEU A 80 3.45 11.14 -9.20
C LEU A 80 2.91 10.69 -10.56
N SER A 81 3.09 9.41 -10.90
CA SER A 81 2.75 8.92 -12.25
C SER A 81 2.33 7.45 -12.27
N LEU A 82 1.54 7.09 -13.28
CA LEU A 82 1.03 5.75 -13.52
C LEU A 82 1.38 5.30 -14.94
N SER A 83 1.79 4.05 -15.11
CA SER A 83 1.94 3.41 -16.42
C SER A 83 1.21 2.06 -16.47
N GLY A 84 1.04 1.53 -17.69
CA GLY A 84 0.41 0.22 -17.89
C GLY A 84 -1.10 0.22 -18.05
N ARG A 85 -1.74 1.39 -18.20
CA ARG A 85 -3.20 1.53 -18.43
C ARG A 85 -3.72 0.60 -19.53
N SER A 86 -2.99 0.41 -20.63
CA SER A 86 -3.41 -0.44 -21.75
C SER A 86 -3.59 -1.93 -21.40
N ARG A 87 -3.11 -2.39 -20.24
CA ARG A 87 -3.26 -3.78 -19.77
C ARG A 87 -4.60 -4.05 -19.11
N ILE A 88 -5.33 -3.01 -18.71
CA ILE A 88 -6.62 -3.14 -18.04
C ILE A 88 -7.69 -2.39 -18.84
N PRO A 89 -8.70 -3.09 -19.39
CA PRO A 89 -9.86 -2.43 -19.98
C PRO A 89 -10.58 -1.49 -19.01
N GLU A 90 -11.18 -0.46 -19.57
CA GLU A 90 -12.07 0.44 -18.83
C GLU A 90 -13.34 -0.29 -18.36
N ASN A 91 -14.03 0.26 -17.37
CA ASN A 91 -15.33 -0.21 -16.88
C ASN A 91 -15.37 -1.65 -16.32
N LYS A 92 -14.21 -2.16 -15.86
CA LYS A 92 -14.13 -3.43 -15.11
C LYS A 92 -13.63 -3.20 -13.69
N ALA A 93 -14.07 -4.06 -12.79
CA ALA A 93 -13.57 -4.14 -11.42
C ALA A 93 -12.31 -5.02 -11.38
N TYR A 94 -11.32 -4.58 -10.59
CA TYR A 94 -10.06 -5.29 -10.42
C TYR A 94 -9.68 -5.41 -8.95
N THR A 95 -9.03 -6.51 -8.58
CA THR A 95 -8.33 -6.61 -7.30
C THR A 95 -6.86 -6.27 -7.52
N PHE A 96 -6.47 -5.03 -7.25
CA PHE A 96 -5.08 -4.61 -7.28
C PHE A 96 -4.32 -5.19 -6.11
N ILE A 97 -3.25 -5.96 -6.40
CA ILE A 97 -2.33 -6.49 -5.39
C ILE A 97 -0.96 -5.84 -5.60
N SER A 98 -0.44 -5.16 -4.58
CA SER A 98 0.83 -4.44 -4.70
C SER A 98 1.85 -4.75 -3.62
N ASN A 99 3.11 -4.44 -3.90
CA ASN A 99 4.08 -4.20 -2.85
C ASN A 99 3.66 -2.96 -2.03
N HIS A 100 4.31 -2.74 -0.89
CA HIS A 100 3.84 -1.73 0.08
C HIS A 100 5.00 -0.92 0.65
N ARG A 101 5.03 0.38 0.35
CA ARG A 101 6.06 1.34 0.73
C ARG A 101 5.58 2.23 1.87
N ASP A 102 4.43 2.87 1.69
CA ASP A 102 3.81 3.80 2.63
C ASP A 102 2.50 3.24 3.22
N ILE A 103 2.30 3.40 4.53
CA ILE A 103 1.13 2.86 5.25
C ILE A 103 -0.19 3.44 4.73
N VAL A 104 -0.19 4.72 4.35
CA VAL A 104 -1.40 5.48 3.99
C VAL A 104 -1.39 5.84 2.52
N LEU A 105 -0.25 6.30 2.00
CA LEU A 105 -0.21 6.96 0.69
C LEU A 105 -0.18 6.02 -0.49
N ASP A 106 0.13 4.73 -0.32
CA ASP A 106 0.10 3.77 -1.42
C ASP A 106 -1.30 3.67 -2.05
N SER A 107 -2.33 3.48 -1.22
CA SER A 107 -3.72 3.44 -1.70
C SER A 107 -4.25 4.82 -2.04
N ALA A 108 -3.84 5.86 -1.30
CA ALA A 108 -4.29 7.23 -1.56
C ALA A 108 -3.79 7.76 -2.91
N PHE A 109 -2.52 7.53 -3.24
CA PHE A 109 -1.95 7.89 -4.54
C PHE A 109 -2.55 7.05 -5.67
N LEU A 110 -2.83 5.75 -5.44
CA LEU A 110 -3.55 4.94 -6.41
C LEU A 110 -4.92 5.54 -6.74
N ASN A 111 -5.67 6.00 -5.73
CA ASN A 111 -6.98 6.63 -5.95
C ASN A 111 -6.87 7.85 -6.88
N VAL A 112 -5.94 8.77 -6.62
CA VAL A 112 -5.73 9.94 -7.49
C VAL A 112 -5.30 9.54 -8.90
N LEU A 113 -4.34 8.62 -9.01
CA LEU A 113 -3.82 8.16 -10.30
C LEU A 113 -4.90 7.48 -11.15
N LEU A 114 -5.81 6.72 -10.54
CA LEU A 114 -6.94 6.11 -11.22
C LEU A 114 -8.00 7.13 -11.59
N ALA A 115 -8.31 8.09 -10.71
CA ALA A 115 -9.24 9.17 -10.99
C ALA A 115 -8.76 10.04 -12.18
N ASP A 116 -7.46 10.34 -12.25
CA ASP A 116 -6.85 11.13 -13.34
C ASP A 116 -6.98 10.45 -14.71
N ILE A 117 -7.07 9.11 -14.74
CA ILE A 117 -7.32 8.35 -15.97
C ILE A 117 -8.80 7.96 -16.15
N GLN A 118 -9.71 8.54 -15.34
CA GLN A 118 -11.16 8.33 -15.36
C GLN A 118 -11.62 6.93 -14.95
N TYR A 119 -10.85 6.28 -14.07
CA TYR A 119 -11.18 4.96 -13.50
C TYR A 119 -11.81 5.16 -12.12
N LYS A 120 -12.69 4.23 -11.73
CA LYS A 120 -13.24 4.19 -10.37
C LYS A 120 -12.11 4.01 -9.35
N MET A 121 -12.13 4.81 -8.29
CA MET A 121 -11.21 4.65 -7.16
C MET A 121 -11.54 3.37 -6.39
N PRO A 122 -10.57 2.48 -6.11
CA PRO A 122 -10.82 1.23 -5.42
C PRO A 122 -11.30 1.42 -3.98
N GLN A 123 -11.91 0.37 -3.43
CA GLN A 123 -12.02 0.17 -2.00
C GLN A 123 -10.70 -0.35 -1.43
N VAL A 124 -10.36 0.02 -0.19
CA VAL A 124 -9.03 -0.20 0.38
C VAL A 124 -9.09 -1.16 1.56
N ALA A 125 -8.32 -2.25 1.53
CA ALA A 125 -8.16 -3.11 2.69
C ALA A 125 -7.31 -2.41 3.77
N ILE A 126 -7.85 -2.24 4.98
CA ILE A 126 -7.13 -1.64 6.11
C ILE A 126 -7.19 -2.53 7.36
N GLY A 127 -6.05 -2.69 8.05
CA GLY A 127 -5.99 -3.42 9.32
C GLY A 127 -6.60 -2.62 10.48
N ASP A 128 -7.38 -3.28 11.33
CA ASP A 128 -8.00 -2.68 12.52
C ASP A 128 -7.01 -2.11 13.54
N ASN A 129 -5.75 -2.58 13.54
CA ASN A 129 -4.68 -2.05 14.38
C ASN A 129 -4.37 -0.55 14.14
N LEU A 130 -4.82 0.02 13.02
CA LEU A 130 -4.66 1.45 12.71
C LEU A 130 -5.85 2.29 13.17
N LEU A 131 -6.95 1.67 13.60
CA LEU A 131 -8.24 2.31 13.87
C LEU A 131 -8.41 2.68 15.35
N SER A 132 -7.31 3.02 16.03
CA SER A 132 -7.31 3.33 17.47
C SER A 132 -8.03 4.63 17.84
N ARG A 133 -8.23 5.54 16.88
CA ARG A 133 -8.92 6.83 17.07
C ARG A 133 -10.25 6.81 16.31
N PRO A 134 -11.39 7.15 16.93
CA PRO A 134 -12.70 7.05 16.27
C PRO A 134 -12.80 7.80 14.94
N TRP A 135 -12.24 9.01 14.86
CA TRP A 135 -12.26 9.80 13.62
C TRP A 135 -11.45 9.15 12.50
N VAL A 136 -10.43 8.35 12.82
CA VAL A 136 -9.63 7.63 11.81
C VAL A 136 -10.49 6.53 11.19
N GLU A 137 -11.22 5.76 12.00
CA GLU A 137 -12.17 4.76 11.48
C GLU A 137 -13.24 5.43 10.62
N ASP A 138 -13.87 6.49 11.13
CA ASP A 138 -14.88 7.25 10.40
C ASP A 138 -14.34 7.72 9.04
N PHE A 139 -13.15 8.31 9.02
CA PHE A 139 -12.54 8.86 7.81
C PHE A 139 -12.18 7.77 6.79
N VAL A 140 -11.49 6.71 7.20
CA VAL A 140 -11.03 5.68 6.25
C VAL A 140 -12.19 4.90 5.65
N ARG A 141 -13.24 4.61 6.44
CA ARG A 141 -14.46 3.94 5.96
C ARG A 141 -15.28 4.84 5.05
N LEU A 142 -15.35 6.14 5.35
CA LEU A 142 -15.98 7.13 4.47
C LEU A 142 -15.20 7.27 3.15
N ASN A 143 -13.88 7.14 3.20
CA ASN A 143 -13.01 7.13 2.03
C ASN A 143 -12.93 5.78 1.30
N GLY A 144 -13.88 4.86 1.57
CA GLY A 144 -14.00 3.59 0.83
C GLY A 144 -13.17 2.41 1.39
N SER A 145 -12.66 2.49 2.61
CA SER A 145 -11.89 1.38 3.19
C SER A 145 -12.79 0.32 3.84
N PHE A 146 -12.40 -0.95 3.70
CA PHE A 146 -12.97 -2.06 4.44
C PHE A 146 -11.98 -2.66 5.44
N ILE A 147 -12.48 -3.14 6.56
CA ILE A 147 -11.69 -3.51 7.73
C ILE A 147 -11.27 -4.99 7.66
N VAL A 148 -9.97 -5.22 7.84
CA VAL A 148 -9.35 -6.53 8.06
C VAL A 148 -9.08 -6.67 9.56
N ARG A 149 -9.81 -7.57 10.21
CA ARG A 149 -9.67 -7.85 11.65
C ARG A 149 -8.37 -8.60 11.94
N ARG A 150 -7.58 -8.14 12.92
CA ARG A 150 -6.30 -8.77 13.32
C ARG A 150 -6.33 -9.23 14.77
N GLY A 151 -5.40 -10.12 15.12
CA GLY A 151 -5.19 -10.54 16.52
C GLY A 151 -6.32 -11.39 17.13
N VAL A 152 -7.19 -11.96 16.30
CA VAL A 152 -8.28 -12.86 16.72
C VAL A 152 -7.77 -14.29 16.96
N ASN A 153 -8.53 -15.08 17.72
CA ASN A 153 -8.16 -16.49 17.93
C ASN A 153 -8.29 -17.30 16.63
N MET A 154 -7.73 -18.52 16.58
CA MET A 154 -7.66 -19.29 15.33
C MET A 154 -9.04 -19.61 14.71
N ARG A 155 -10.07 -19.85 15.53
CA ARG A 155 -11.43 -20.13 15.03
C ARG A 155 -12.04 -18.87 14.41
N GLU A 156 -11.92 -17.75 15.11
CA GLU A 156 -12.35 -16.44 14.61
C GLU A 156 -11.58 -16.05 13.35
N LEU A 157 -10.28 -16.34 13.27
CA LEU A 157 -9.46 -16.02 12.10
C LEU A 157 -10.00 -16.67 10.83
N ILE A 158 -10.42 -17.93 10.89
CA ILE A 158 -11.00 -18.64 9.74
C ILE A 158 -12.34 -17.99 9.35
N ALA A 159 -13.22 -17.73 10.32
CA ALA A 159 -14.51 -17.11 10.06
C ALA A 159 -14.38 -15.70 9.46
N GLN A 160 -13.47 -14.88 10.01
CA GLN A 160 -13.17 -13.55 9.50
C GLN A 160 -12.51 -13.61 8.12
N SER A 161 -11.62 -14.57 7.87
CA SER A 161 -11.01 -14.78 6.55
C SER A 161 -12.04 -15.21 5.50
N GLN A 162 -12.98 -16.09 5.85
CA GLN A 162 -14.09 -16.49 4.98
C GLN A 162 -14.97 -15.28 4.65
N LYS A 163 -15.31 -14.48 5.65
CA LYS A 163 -16.13 -13.28 5.49
C LYS A 163 -15.44 -12.24 4.61
N LEU A 164 -14.16 -11.97 4.85
CA LEU A 164 -13.35 -11.07 4.04
C LEU A 164 -13.26 -11.55 2.59
N SER A 165 -13.01 -12.84 2.39
CA SER A 165 -13.00 -13.46 1.06
C SER A 165 -14.34 -13.30 0.35
N ALA A 166 -15.46 -13.50 1.05
CA ALA A 166 -16.80 -13.34 0.49
C ALA A 166 -17.10 -11.88 0.14
N TYR A 167 -16.68 -10.94 1.00
CA TYR A 167 -16.82 -9.51 0.75
C TYR A 167 -16.04 -9.05 -0.48
N ILE A 168 -14.77 -9.44 -0.59
CA ILE A 168 -13.92 -9.08 -1.74
C ILE A 168 -14.54 -9.64 -3.03
N ARG A 169 -14.95 -10.92 -3.03
CA ARG A 169 -15.61 -11.53 -4.18
C ARG A 169 -16.90 -10.81 -4.56
N HIS A 170 -17.76 -10.53 -3.59
CA HIS A 170 -19.01 -9.78 -3.81
C HIS A 170 -18.75 -8.40 -4.42
N THR A 171 -17.73 -7.69 -3.94
CA THR A 171 -17.35 -6.36 -4.44
C THR A 171 -16.92 -6.43 -5.91
N ILE A 172 -16.09 -7.42 -6.27
CA ILE A 172 -15.64 -7.59 -7.67
C ILE A 172 -16.77 -8.08 -8.58
N THR A 173 -17.51 -9.12 -8.18
CA THR A 173 -18.43 -9.85 -9.08
C THR A 173 -19.87 -9.35 -9.04
N THR A 174 -20.27 -8.65 -7.97
CA THR A 174 -21.66 -8.20 -7.79
C THR A 174 -21.79 -6.68 -7.83
N THR A 175 -20.99 -5.94 -7.04
CA THR A 175 -21.09 -4.46 -7.03
C THR A 175 -20.31 -3.82 -8.19
N GLY A 176 -19.27 -4.50 -8.68
CA GLY A 176 -18.45 -4.02 -9.79
C GLY A 176 -17.55 -2.87 -9.38
N ASP A 177 -17.03 -2.91 -8.14
CA ASP A 177 -16.05 -1.94 -7.64
C ASP A 177 -14.68 -2.59 -7.50
N SER A 178 -13.63 -1.84 -7.78
CA SER A 178 -12.25 -2.32 -7.63
C SER A 178 -11.83 -2.35 -6.16
N ILE A 179 -10.83 -3.17 -5.85
CA ILE A 179 -10.22 -3.29 -4.52
C ILE A 179 -8.72 -3.10 -4.65
N TRP A 180 -8.10 -2.51 -3.63
CA TRP A 180 -6.66 -2.56 -3.41
C TRP A 180 -6.35 -3.31 -2.11
N ILE A 181 -5.37 -4.22 -2.18
CA ILE A 181 -4.82 -4.95 -1.03
C ILE A 181 -3.31 -5.13 -1.19
N ALA A 182 -2.57 -5.01 -0.09
CA ALA A 182 -1.14 -5.29 -0.09
C ALA A 182 -0.88 -6.81 -0.27
N GLN A 183 0.21 -7.16 -0.96
CA GLN A 183 0.62 -8.54 -1.25
C GLN A 183 0.96 -9.38 0.00
N ARG A 184 1.09 -8.73 1.16
CA ARG A 184 1.43 -9.34 2.43
C ARG A 184 0.92 -8.52 3.60
N GLU A 185 0.90 -9.13 4.78
CA GLU A 185 0.59 -8.42 6.01
C GLU A 185 1.69 -7.42 6.37
N GLY A 186 1.37 -6.12 6.23
CA GLY A 186 2.28 -5.02 6.53
C GLY A 186 3.38 -4.81 5.48
N ARG A 187 4.06 -3.68 5.56
CA ARG A 187 5.14 -3.33 4.62
C ARG A 187 6.44 -4.10 4.90
N ALA A 188 7.14 -4.50 3.85
CA ALA A 188 8.50 -5.03 3.96
C ALA A 188 9.42 -3.97 4.59
N LYS A 189 10.25 -4.39 5.54
CA LYS A 189 11.16 -3.48 6.27
C LYS A 189 12.46 -3.24 5.52
N ASP A 190 12.86 -4.21 4.73
CA ASP A 190 14.06 -4.27 3.91
C ASP A 190 13.75 -4.15 2.42
N ALA A 191 12.50 -3.88 2.04
CA ALA A 191 12.04 -3.84 0.65
C ALA A 191 12.24 -5.16 -0.15
N ASP A 192 12.41 -6.31 0.51
CA ASP A 192 12.24 -7.62 -0.15
C ASP A 192 10.75 -7.97 -0.24
N ASP A 193 10.13 -7.47 -1.30
CA ASP A 193 8.69 -7.56 -1.50
C ASP A 193 8.30 -8.95 -2.02
N ARG A 194 7.88 -9.82 -1.10
CA ARG A 194 7.36 -11.18 -1.42
C ARG A 194 5.89 -11.34 -1.08
N THR A 195 5.11 -11.87 -2.00
CA THR A 195 3.68 -12.14 -1.86
C THR A 195 3.48 -13.29 -0.88
N GLN A 196 2.62 -13.07 0.12
CA GLN A 196 2.28 -14.12 1.08
C GLN A 196 1.17 -15.01 0.53
N SER A 197 1.45 -16.31 0.38
CA SER A 197 0.43 -17.27 -0.06
C SER A 197 -0.79 -17.35 0.87
N SER A 198 -0.69 -16.91 2.13
CA SER A 198 -1.83 -16.79 3.04
C SER A 198 -2.87 -15.77 2.56
N VAL A 199 -2.44 -14.66 1.95
CA VAL A 199 -3.35 -13.67 1.34
C VAL A 199 -4.11 -14.33 0.18
N LEU A 200 -3.41 -15.07 -0.68
CA LEU A 200 -4.02 -15.76 -1.82
C LEU A 200 -4.98 -16.87 -1.38
N LYS A 201 -4.59 -17.64 -0.35
CA LYS A 201 -5.48 -18.64 0.26
C LYS A 201 -6.75 -18.00 0.78
N MET A 202 -6.63 -16.89 1.51
CA MET A 202 -7.78 -16.13 2.00
C MET A 202 -8.67 -15.68 0.84
N LEU A 203 -8.13 -15.08 -0.21
CA LEU A 203 -8.90 -14.66 -1.39
C LEU A 203 -9.64 -15.82 -2.07
N ALA A 204 -9.09 -17.03 -2.05
CA ALA A 204 -9.71 -18.21 -2.64
C ALA A 204 -10.84 -18.83 -1.79
N MET A 205 -10.95 -18.52 -0.49
CA MET A 205 -11.85 -19.21 0.45
C MET A 205 -13.34 -19.14 0.10
N SER A 206 -13.79 -18.06 -0.54
CA SER A 206 -15.20 -17.88 -0.96
C SER A 206 -15.50 -18.34 -2.39
N GLY A 207 -14.50 -18.85 -3.12
CA GLY A 207 -14.65 -19.27 -4.51
C GLY A 207 -15.32 -20.64 -4.66
N GLY A 208 -16.02 -20.83 -5.77
CA GLY A 208 -16.63 -22.12 -6.12
C GLY A 208 -15.66 -23.15 -6.71
N ASN A 209 -14.49 -22.70 -7.19
CA ASN A 209 -13.47 -23.56 -7.77
C ASN A 209 -12.51 -24.12 -6.69
N TRP A 210 -11.68 -25.08 -7.09
CA TRP A 210 -10.65 -25.62 -6.22
C TRP A 210 -9.29 -24.96 -6.48
N GLY A 211 -8.52 -24.74 -5.41
CA GLY A 211 -7.15 -24.27 -5.49
C GLY A 211 -7.00 -22.85 -6.06
N ALA A 212 -5.93 -22.63 -6.83
CA ALA A 212 -5.62 -21.32 -7.40
C ALA A 212 -6.70 -20.82 -8.38
N GLN A 213 -7.44 -21.71 -9.03
CA GLN A 213 -8.48 -21.33 -10.00
C GLN A 213 -9.62 -20.50 -9.38
N SER A 214 -9.82 -20.56 -8.06
CA SER A 214 -10.75 -19.66 -7.34
C SER A 214 -10.38 -18.18 -7.38
N LEU A 215 -9.15 -17.86 -7.79
CA LEU A 215 -8.66 -16.50 -7.92
C LEU A 215 -9.03 -15.84 -9.25
N ALA A 216 -9.39 -16.61 -10.29
CA ALA A 216 -9.63 -16.09 -11.63
C ALA A 216 -10.78 -15.06 -11.68
N GLU A 217 -11.85 -15.31 -10.92
CA GLU A 217 -13.01 -14.42 -10.84
C GLU A 217 -12.71 -13.09 -10.12
N LEU A 218 -11.62 -13.01 -9.37
CA LEU A 218 -11.27 -11.81 -8.60
C LEU A 218 -10.56 -10.74 -9.43
N GLN A 219 -10.29 -11.02 -10.71
CA GLN A 219 -9.64 -10.08 -11.62
C GLN A 219 -8.38 -9.46 -10.99
N ILE A 220 -7.52 -10.31 -10.41
CA ILE A 220 -6.31 -9.86 -9.72
C ILE A 220 -5.37 -9.20 -10.73
N VAL A 221 -4.88 -8.01 -10.40
CA VAL A 221 -3.89 -7.28 -11.20
C VAL A 221 -2.72 -6.91 -10.29
N PRO A 222 -1.52 -7.46 -10.50
CA PRO A 222 -0.32 -7.03 -9.80
C PRO A 222 -0.05 -5.54 -10.06
N LEU A 223 0.42 -4.81 -9.06
CA LEU A 223 0.71 -3.39 -9.14
C LEU A 223 2.07 -3.13 -8.49
N SER A 224 3.00 -2.54 -9.25
CA SER A 224 4.34 -2.21 -8.75
C SER A 224 4.39 -0.77 -8.27
N LEU A 225 4.83 -0.56 -7.03
CA LEU A 225 4.99 0.74 -6.37
C LEU A 225 6.47 1.06 -6.21
N SER A 226 6.92 2.11 -6.89
CA SER A 226 8.31 2.58 -6.86
C SER A 226 8.37 3.99 -6.29
N TYR A 227 9.01 4.14 -5.14
CA TYR A 227 9.28 5.42 -4.49
C TYR A 227 10.78 5.68 -4.59
N GLU A 228 11.16 6.89 -4.99
CA GLU A 228 12.56 7.30 -5.02
C GLU A 228 13.14 7.46 -3.63
N TYR A 229 12.35 7.99 -2.69
CA TYR A 229 12.71 8.05 -1.28
C TYR A 229 11.59 7.49 -0.41
N ASP A 230 11.96 6.72 0.60
CA ASP A 230 11.03 6.25 1.63
C ASP A 230 11.19 7.13 2.87
N PRO A 231 10.22 8.02 3.18
CA PRO A 231 10.31 8.87 4.37
C PRO A 231 10.57 8.13 5.68
N CYS A 232 10.17 6.86 5.76
CA CYS A 232 10.25 6.04 6.96
C CYS A 232 11.44 5.09 7.00
N ASP A 233 12.37 5.13 6.05
CA ASP A 233 13.52 4.23 6.01
C ASP A 233 14.34 4.24 7.33
N TYR A 234 14.55 5.39 7.94
CA TYR A 234 15.26 5.53 9.22
C TYR A 234 14.48 4.87 10.37
N LEU A 235 13.15 4.98 10.36
CA LEU A 235 12.27 4.30 11.33
C LEU A 235 12.29 2.78 11.13
N LYS A 236 12.32 2.33 9.87
CA LYS A 236 12.45 0.89 9.53
C LYS A 236 13.80 0.34 9.97
N ALA A 237 14.90 1.07 9.72
CA ALA A 237 16.25 0.69 10.12
C ALA A 237 16.35 0.60 11.66
N ARG A 238 15.79 1.59 12.37
CA ARG A 238 15.69 1.57 13.83
C ARG A 238 14.94 0.34 14.34
N GLU A 239 13.78 0.02 13.76
CA GLU A 239 12.99 -1.16 14.12
C GLU A 239 13.75 -2.47 13.87
N MET A 240 14.40 -2.58 12.70
CA MET A 240 15.18 -3.78 12.35
C MET A 240 16.37 -3.98 13.28
N LEU A 241 17.10 -2.92 13.63
CA LEU A 241 18.20 -3.02 14.59
C LEU A 241 17.70 -3.45 15.98
N ARG A 242 16.59 -2.88 16.46
CA ARG A 242 15.97 -3.27 17.74
C ARG A 242 15.55 -4.74 17.73
N LYS A 243 14.93 -5.22 16.65
CA LYS A 243 14.55 -6.64 16.49
C LYS A 243 15.75 -7.58 16.39
N LYS A 244 16.81 -7.16 15.70
CA LYS A 244 18.07 -7.93 15.62
C LYS A 244 18.70 -8.11 16.99
N ARG A 245 18.68 -7.08 17.84
CA ARG A 245 19.21 -7.12 19.21
C ARG A 245 18.27 -7.82 20.20
N ASN A 246 16.96 -7.67 20.01
CA ASN A 246 15.93 -8.30 20.82
C ASN A 246 14.82 -8.86 19.92
N PRO A 247 14.83 -10.18 19.61
CA PRO A 247 13.80 -10.81 18.79
C PRO A 247 12.37 -10.66 19.34
N GLY A 248 12.21 -10.45 20.65
CA GLY A 248 10.93 -10.21 21.31
C GLY A 248 10.45 -8.76 21.26
N TYR A 249 11.18 -7.86 20.59
CA TYR A 249 10.81 -6.44 20.50
C TYR A 249 9.41 -6.27 19.91
N LYS A 250 8.54 -5.61 20.68
CA LYS A 250 7.25 -5.09 20.22
C LYS A 250 7.34 -3.58 20.12
N LYS A 251 6.67 -3.02 19.11
CA LYS A 251 6.60 -1.58 18.92
C LYS A 251 6.01 -0.91 20.15
N ALA A 252 6.59 0.23 20.54
CA ALA A 252 6.03 1.06 21.58
C ALA A 252 4.70 1.72 21.10
N PRO A 253 3.78 2.05 22.02
CA PRO A 253 2.62 2.86 21.69
C PRO A 253 3.04 4.15 20.96
N GLY A 254 2.33 4.49 19.88
CA GLY A 254 2.60 5.68 19.08
C GLY A 254 3.64 5.52 17.96
N GLU A 255 4.40 4.42 17.90
CA GLU A 255 5.34 4.22 16.78
C GLU A 255 4.63 4.13 15.43
N ASP A 256 3.46 3.48 15.37
CA ASP A 256 2.68 3.43 14.12
C ASP A 256 2.16 4.82 13.71
N MET A 257 1.77 5.66 14.66
CA MET A 257 1.38 7.05 14.40
C MET A 257 2.55 7.86 13.83
N LEU A 258 3.74 7.72 14.41
CA LEU A 258 4.95 8.37 13.90
C LEU A 258 5.27 7.92 12.47
N ASN A 259 5.15 6.63 12.18
CA ASN A 259 5.35 6.10 10.83
C ASN A 259 4.32 6.67 9.84
N MET A 260 3.04 6.77 10.22
CA MET A 260 2.01 7.37 9.36
C MET A 260 2.28 8.86 9.10
N GLN A 261 2.58 9.64 10.15
CA GLN A 261 2.88 11.06 9.99
C GLN A 261 4.14 11.29 9.14
N THR A 262 5.20 10.52 9.40
CA THR A 262 6.46 10.59 8.64
C THR A 262 6.23 10.23 7.17
N GLY A 263 5.46 9.17 6.91
CA GLY A 263 5.08 8.76 5.55
C GLY A 263 4.30 9.84 4.81
N ILE A 264 3.27 10.41 5.46
CA ILE A 264 2.44 11.46 4.87
C ILE A 264 3.26 12.70 4.49
N PHE A 265 4.02 13.26 5.43
CA PHE A 265 4.65 14.57 5.24
C PHE A 265 6.08 14.53 4.71
N GLY A 266 6.79 13.41 4.80
CA GLY A 266 8.18 13.33 4.37
C GLY A 266 8.32 13.30 2.84
N TYR A 267 9.48 13.77 2.36
CA TYR A 267 9.81 13.85 0.95
C TYR A 267 10.04 12.46 0.32
N LYS A 268 9.49 12.25 -0.88
CA LYS A 268 9.45 10.95 -1.57
C LYS A 268 10.15 10.95 -2.93
N GLY A 269 10.59 12.13 -3.40
CA GLY A 269 11.11 12.28 -4.76
C GLY A 269 10.07 11.88 -5.80
N ARG A 270 10.49 11.11 -6.79
CA ARG A 270 9.63 10.55 -7.83
C ARG A 270 8.90 9.32 -7.31
N VAL A 271 7.58 9.27 -7.54
CA VAL A 271 6.73 8.12 -7.23
C VAL A 271 6.08 7.62 -8.52
N HIS A 272 6.24 6.32 -8.78
CA HIS A 272 5.72 5.67 -9.98
C HIS A 272 4.98 4.38 -9.66
N PHE A 273 3.80 4.26 -10.27
CA PHE A 273 2.95 3.08 -10.20
C PHE A 273 2.94 2.41 -11.58
N THR A 274 3.08 1.09 -11.61
CA THR A 274 3.02 0.33 -12.86
C THR A 274 1.97 -0.78 -12.74
N ILE A 275 0.92 -0.70 -13.55
CA ILE A 275 -0.11 -1.75 -13.64
C ILE A 275 0.49 -2.98 -14.34
N GLY A 276 0.38 -4.14 -13.68
CA GLY A 276 0.82 -5.44 -14.15
C GLY A 276 -0.10 -6.08 -15.19
N THR A 277 0.27 -7.28 -15.60
CA THR A 277 -0.56 -8.16 -16.40
C THR A 277 -1.61 -8.82 -15.51
N PRO A 278 -2.91 -8.80 -15.88
CA PRO A 278 -3.94 -9.49 -15.11
C PRO A 278 -3.59 -10.96 -14.85
N LEU A 279 -3.82 -11.43 -13.62
CA LEU A 279 -3.54 -12.81 -13.23
C LEU A 279 -4.31 -13.82 -14.09
N ALA A 280 -5.49 -13.46 -14.60
CA ALA A 280 -6.26 -14.30 -15.52
C ALA A 280 -5.45 -14.71 -16.76
N ASP A 281 -4.52 -13.88 -17.22
CA ASP A 281 -3.67 -14.14 -18.38
C ASP A 281 -2.43 -14.99 -18.02
N LEU A 282 -2.11 -15.11 -16.72
CA LEU A 282 -0.92 -15.79 -16.20
C LEU A 282 -1.24 -17.13 -15.56
N ILE A 283 -2.42 -17.26 -14.95
CA ILE A 283 -2.81 -18.38 -14.09
C ILE A 283 -2.91 -19.71 -14.84
N GLY A 284 -3.11 -19.67 -16.16
CA GLY A 284 -3.09 -20.87 -17.01
C GLY A 284 -1.75 -21.60 -17.02
N SER A 285 -0.66 -20.96 -16.60
CA SER A 285 0.65 -21.61 -16.44
C SER A 285 0.77 -22.45 -15.16
N VAL A 286 -0.15 -22.30 -14.21
CA VAL A 286 -0.15 -23.05 -12.95
C VAL A 286 -0.83 -24.39 -13.17
N SER A 287 -0.07 -25.49 -13.02
CA SER A 287 -0.63 -26.82 -13.19
C SER A 287 -1.73 -27.13 -12.15
N PRO A 288 -2.93 -27.55 -12.58
CA PRO A 288 -4.03 -27.90 -11.67
C PRO A 288 -3.76 -29.19 -10.87
N ASP A 289 -2.82 -30.03 -11.32
CA ASP A 289 -2.46 -31.29 -10.66
C ASP A 289 -1.53 -31.09 -9.45
N LEU A 290 -0.97 -29.89 -9.30
CA LEU A 290 -0.12 -29.56 -8.16
C LEU A 290 -0.96 -29.56 -6.86
N PRO A 291 -0.37 -29.97 -5.73
CA PRO A 291 -0.98 -29.74 -4.43
C PRO A 291 -1.34 -28.26 -4.24
N GLN A 292 -2.50 -27.98 -3.62
CA GLN A 292 -3.02 -26.62 -3.46
C GLN A 292 -1.98 -25.64 -2.88
N VAL A 293 -1.16 -26.09 -1.94
CA VAL A 293 -0.09 -25.26 -1.35
C VAL A 293 0.92 -24.81 -2.41
N GLN A 294 1.30 -25.71 -3.32
CA GLN A 294 2.23 -25.41 -4.41
C GLN A 294 1.58 -24.53 -5.48
N GLN A 295 0.29 -24.71 -5.77
CA GLN A 295 -0.43 -23.81 -6.68
C GLN A 295 -0.39 -22.36 -6.18
N PHE A 296 -0.69 -22.12 -4.89
CA PHE A 296 -0.64 -20.77 -4.32
C PHE A 296 0.78 -20.22 -4.20
N ALA A 297 1.80 -21.07 -4.04
CA ALA A 297 3.19 -20.64 -4.08
C ALA A 297 3.56 -20.17 -5.50
N GLU A 298 3.11 -20.87 -6.53
CA GLU A 298 3.37 -20.50 -7.92
C GLU A 298 2.64 -19.21 -8.31
N VAL A 299 1.37 -19.04 -7.90
CA VAL A 299 0.66 -17.76 -8.09
C VAL A 299 1.36 -16.62 -7.37
N ALA A 300 1.84 -16.82 -6.14
CA ALA A 300 2.61 -15.79 -5.43
C ALA A 300 3.89 -15.43 -6.19
N ARG A 301 4.60 -16.42 -6.74
CA ARG A 301 5.78 -16.20 -7.59
C ARG A 301 5.46 -15.41 -8.86
N LEU A 302 4.32 -15.69 -9.52
CA LEU A 302 3.88 -14.94 -10.70
C LEU A 302 3.59 -13.46 -10.36
N ILE A 303 2.90 -13.21 -9.23
CA ILE A 303 2.64 -11.85 -8.76
C ILE A 303 3.96 -11.13 -8.42
N ASP A 304 4.87 -11.79 -7.70
CA ASP A 304 6.19 -11.24 -7.37
C ASP A 304 6.98 -10.88 -8.63
N LEU A 305 7.02 -11.78 -9.63
CA LEU A 305 7.70 -11.56 -10.89
C LEU A 305 7.12 -10.34 -11.63
N GLU A 306 5.80 -10.21 -11.64
CA GLU A 306 5.11 -9.09 -12.26
C GLU A 306 5.43 -7.75 -11.59
N ILE A 307 5.49 -7.73 -10.27
CA ILE A 307 5.83 -6.55 -9.46
C ILE A 307 7.30 -6.18 -9.65
N HIS A 308 8.21 -7.15 -9.54
CA HIS A 308 9.66 -6.95 -9.60
C HIS A 308 10.13 -6.50 -10.97
N ARG A 309 9.63 -7.10 -12.07
CA ARG A 309 9.97 -6.69 -13.45
C ARG A 309 9.53 -5.27 -13.78
N ARG A 310 8.62 -4.70 -12.99
CA ARG A 310 7.98 -3.40 -13.24
C ARG A 310 8.43 -2.31 -12.27
N TYR A 311 9.43 -2.59 -11.43
CA TYR A 311 10.05 -1.54 -10.65
C TYR A 311 10.66 -0.48 -11.55
N ARG A 312 10.35 0.77 -11.24
CA ARG A 312 11.09 1.91 -11.74
C ARG A 312 12.23 2.17 -10.77
N LEU A 313 13.44 1.84 -11.20
CA LEU A 313 14.64 2.07 -10.40
C LEU A 313 15.10 3.53 -10.54
N TYR A 314 15.65 4.05 -9.45
CA TYR A 314 16.21 5.39 -9.34
C TYR A 314 17.70 5.30 -8.98
N PRO A 315 18.50 6.38 -9.18
CA PRO A 315 19.93 6.37 -8.91
C PRO A 315 20.30 5.80 -7.54
N GLY A 316 19.54 6.15 -6.49
CA GLY A 316 19.75 5.64 -5.13
C GLY A 316 19.66 4.12 -5.00
N ASN A 317 18.85 3.44 -5.83
CA ASN A 317 18.77 1.98 -5.81
C ASN A 317 20.08 1.34 -6.28
N TYR A 318 20.66 1.90 -7.34
CA TYR A 318 21.92 1.44 -7.93
C TYR A 318 23.11 1.75 -7.03
N VAL A 319 23.21 3.00 -6.55
CA VAL A 319 24.26 3.42 -5.60
C VAL A 319 24.25 2.52 -4.36
N ALA A 320 23.07 2.23 -3.81
CA ALA A 320 22.96 1.38 -2.64
C ALA A 320 23.39 -0.07 -2.90
N TRP A 321 23.09 -0.60 -4.09
CA TRP A 321 23.52 -1.93 -4.49
C TRP A 321 25.05 -2.01 -4.61
N ASP A 322 25.67 -1.08 -5.35
CA ASP A 322 27.12 -1.06 -5.53
C ASP A 322 27.87 -0.92 -4.20
N MET A 323 27.37 -0.06 -3.31
CA MET A 323 27.97 0.14 -1.98
C MET A 323 27.91 -1.09 -1.09
N LEU A 324 26.83 -1.89 -1.17
CA LEU A 324 26.69 -3.08 -0.33
C LEU A 324 27.57 -4.23 -0.79
N ASP A 325 27.67 -4.41 -2.11
CA ASP A 325 28.37 -5.55 -2.69
C ASP A 325 29.85 -5.22 -3.00
N GLY A 326 30.23 -3.93 -2.98
CA GLY A 326 31.61 -3.47 -3.20
C GLY A 326 32.07 -3.59 -4.65
N VAL A 327 31.14 -3.72 -5.59
CA VAL A 327 31.37 -3.89 -7.03
C VAL A 327 30.41 -2.99 -7.80
N ASP A 328 30.87 -2.44 -8.91
CA ASP A 328 30.03 -1.68 -9.84
C ASP A 328 29.10 -2.62 -10.63
N HIS A 329 27.87 -2.78 -10.16
CA HIS A 329 26.81 -3.54 -10.84
C HIS A 329 26.09 -2.66 -11.87
N ALA A 330 26.08 -1.35 -11.63
CA ALA A 330 25.18 -0.42 -12.27
C ALA A 330 25.81 0.38 -13.42
N GLY A 331 27.14 0.37 -13.55
CA GLY A 331 27.88 1.10 -14.56
C GLY A 331 27.48 2.58 -14.62
N THR A 332 26.79 2.97 -15.69
CA THR A 332 26.38 4.36 -15.98
C THR A 332 24.96 4.73 -15.52
N HIS A 333 24.31 3.91 -14.67
CA HIS A 333 22.94 4.17 -14.20
C HIS A 333 22.79 5.34 -13.23
N TYR A 334 23.89 5.95 -12.78
CA TYR A 334 23.88 7.19 -12.00
C TYR A 334 25.12 8.04 -12.29
N SER A 335 24.99 9.36 -12.14
CA SER A 335 26.13 10.29 -12.20
C SER A 335 26.83 10.44 -10.82
N PRO A 336 28.06 10.97 -10.77
CA PRO A 336 28.72 11.31 -9.51
C PRO A 336 27.87 12.24 -8.62
N GLU A 337 27.16 13.19 -9.21
CA GLU A 337 26.28 14.14 -8.49
C GLU A 337 25.04 13.46 -7.93
N GLU A 338 24.43 12.52 -8.68
CA GLU A 338 23.31 11.72 -8.18
C GLU A 338 23.74 10.79 -7.04
N ARG A 339 24.96 10.24 -7.12
CA ARG A 339 25.57 9.48 -6.02
C ARG A 339 25.74 10.34 -4.78
N GLU A 340 26.31 11.54 -4.91
CA GLU A 340 26.47 12.46 -3.79
C GLU A 340 25.11 12.89 -3.20
N THR A 341 24.11 13.14 -4.05
CA THR A 341 22.75 13.46 -3.62
C THR A 341 22.15 12.34 -2.75
N PHE A 342 22.30 11.08 -3.17
CA PHE A 342 21.82 9.94 -2.39
C PHE A 342 22.60 9.73 -1.09
N LEU A 343 23.93 9.93 -1.10
CA LEU A 343 24.76 9.84 0.10
C LEU A 343 24.38 10.90 1.15
N ASN A 344 24.10 12.14 0.70
CA ASN A 344 23.62 13.21 1.56
C ASN A 344 22.24 12.89 2.16
N TYR A 345 21.33 12.35 1.33
CA TYR A 345 20.05 11.83 1.83
C TYR A 345 20.25 10.76 2.91
N LEU A 346 21.06 9.73 2.62
CA LEU A 346 21.36 8.63 3.54
C LEU A 346 21.92 9.12 4.88
N SER A 347 22.88 10.05 4.86
CA SER A 347 23.43 10.67 6.08
C SER A 347 22.32 11.35 6.89
N GLY A 348 21.48 12.16 6.23
CA GLY A 348 20.36 12.83 6.88
C GLY A 348 19.32 11.87 7.46
N GLN A 349 19.09 10.72 6.83
CA GLN A 349 18.20 9.68 7.37
C GLN A 349 18.81 9.01 8.61
N VAL A 350 20.10 8.70 8.59
CA VAL A 350 20.80 8.13 9.76
C VAL A 350 20.82 9.11 10.93
N GLU A 351 21.03 10.41 10.68
CA GLU A 351 21.00 11.46 11.71
C GLU A 351 19.69 11.50 12.48
N LYS A 352 18.54 11.35 11.80
CA LYS A 352 17.19 11.30 12.41
C LYS A 352 16.98 10.14 13.37
N ILE A 353 17.84 9.12 13.37
CA ILE A 353 17.69 7.97 14.25
C ILE A 353 18.14 8.34 15.66
N GLU A 354 17.16 8.50 16.55
CA GLU A 354 17.36 8.64 17.99
C GLU A 354 17.38 7.26 18.67
N MET A 355 18.53 6.89 19.24
CA MET A 355 18.77 5.65 19.99
C MET A 355 20.02 5.81 20.87
N GLU A 356 20.00 5.28 22.10
CA GLU A 356 21.15 5.32 23.02
C GLU A 356 22.37 4.58 22.46
N ASP A 357 22.19 3.35 21.95
CA ASP A 357 23.24 2.52 21.37
C ASP A 357 23.25 2.58 19.82
N LYS A 358 23.39 3.79 19.26
CA LYS A 358 23.34 4.03 17.81
C LYS A 358 24.54 3.41 17.08
N ASP A 359 24.33 2.24 16.48
CA ASP A 359 25.28 1.59 15.57
C ASP A 359 25.10 2.15 14.15
N VAL A 360 25.85 3.20 13.85
CA VAL A 360 25.75 3.96 12.59
C VAL A 360 26.02 3.08 11.38
N ASP A 361 27.02 2.21 11.43
CA ASP A 361 27.41 1.34 10.31
C ASP A 361 26.31 0.32 10.02
N THR A 362 25.76 -0.34 11.05
CA THR A 362 24.66 -1.28 10.86
C THR A 362 23.41 -0.57 10.35
N LEU A 363 23.05 0.60 10.90
CA LEU A 363 21.88 1.36 10.45
C LEU A 363 22.02 1.81 8.99
N THR A 364 23.21 2.26 8.61
CA THR A 364 23.53 2.65 7.23
C THR A 364 23.37 1.47 6.29
N ARG A 365 23.94 0.31 6.63
CA ARG A 365 23.77 -0.92 5.85
C ARG A 365 22.32 -1.37 5.75
N LEU A 366 21.53 -1.20 6.81
CA LEU A 366 20.10 -1.53 6.79
C LEU A 366 19.31 -0.63 5.84
N ILE A 367 19.57 0.68 5.81
CA ILE A 367 18.93 1.60 4.85
C ILE A 367 19.38 1.26 3.43
N LEU A 368 20.69 1.09 3.19
CA LEU A 368 21.21 0.67 1.88
C LEU A 368 20.54 -0.62 1.39
N THR A 369 20.27 -1.57 2.29
CA THR A 369 19.58 -2.83 1.93
C THR A 369 18.19 -2.57 1.35
N MET A 370 17.43 -1.62 1.94
CA MET A 370 16.11 -1.23 1.43
C MET A 370 16.16 -0.68 0.01
N TYR A 371 17.23 0.04 -0.33
CA TYR A 371 17.38 0.64 -1.66
C TYR A 371 17.97 -0.33 -2.69
N ALA A 372 18.85 -1.25 -2.27
CA ALA A 372 19.44 -2.24 -3.14
C ALA A 372 18.47 -3.37 -3.52
N ASN A 373 17.61 -3.82 -2.59
CA ASN A 373 16.72 -4.96 -2.81
C ASN A 373 15.77 -4.79 -4.01
N PRO A 374 15.15 -3.62 -4.26
CA PRO A 374 14.38 -3.39 -5.49
C PRO A 374 15.19 -3.61 -6.77
N ALA A 375 16.46 -3.15 -6.82
CA ALA A 375 17.32 -3.38 -7.97
C ALA A 375 17.68 -4.87 -8.12
N LYS A 376 18.12 -5.52 -7.04
CA LYS A 376 18.43 -6.95 -7.02
C LYS A 376 17.23 -7.79 -7.51
N ALA A 377 16.03 -7.50 -7.00
CA ALA A 377 14.80 -8.17 -7.39
C ALA A 377 14.45 -7.91 -8.86
N TYR A 378 14.58 -6.66 -9.33
CA TYR A 378 14.35 -6.30 -10.73
C TYR A 378 15.23 -7.14 -11.67
N TYR A 379 16.56 -7.15 -11.48
CA TYR A 379 17.46 -7.89 -12.37
C TYR A 379 17.28 -9.41 -12.26
N ALA A 380 17.03 -9.94 -11.06
CA ALA A 380 16.71 -11.36 -10.89
C ALA A 380 15.44 -11.74 -11.66
N ALA A 381 14.43 -10.86 -11.67
CA ALA A 381 13.17 -11.08 -12.36
C ALA A 381 13.28 -10.96 -13.90
N GLN A 382 14.27 -10.21 -14.43
CA GLN A 382 14.54 -10.16 -15.88
C GLN A 382 15.27 -11.40 -16.41
N ALA A 383 15.91 -12.19 -15.54
CA ALA A 383 16.68 -13.37 -15.93
C ALA A 383 15.83 -14.66 -16.06
N VAL A 384 14.58 -14.62 -15.59
CA VAL A 384 13.54 -15.63 -15.77
C VAL A 384 12.71 -15.25 -16.98
#